data_AF-A0A7U3NZT5-F1
#
_entry.id   AF-A0A7U3NZT5-F1
#
_cell.length_a   1.000
_cell.length_b   1.000
_cell.length_c   1.000
_cell.angle_alpha   90.00
_cell.angle_beta   90.00
_cell.angle_gamma   90.00
#
_symmetry.space_group_name_H-M   'P 1'
#
loop_
_entity.id
_entity.type
_entity.pdbx_description
1 polymer ?
#
loop_
_entity_poly.entity_id
_entity_poly.type
_entity_poly.pdbx_seq_one_letter_code
_entity_poly.pdbx_strand_id
1 'polypeptide(L)'
;MGVGAAAAAKLKAIRVETVGQLRALEPKRGRQLLTVVGERMIHELNGISCLALESLPAGQKGIAVTRSFGRPVTSLVEMQQAVAAYATRAAEKLRRHGLCAVQGLVFMHTNKFNGDTWSHTGQALAFLEPTDDTLELIAAATEAAASAWRSGYRYAKAGIMLTELVPIMMVQTSLLAVIDRDERAALNIAMDAVNRRFGRNTLVPAAMGLKPSWSTKFDRKSRCFTTRWDELPQVAA
;
A
#
# COMPACT_ATOMS: atom_id res chain seq x y z
N MET A 1 8.79 -4.04 -18.18
CA MET A 1 7.59 -3.54 -18.91
C MET A 1 6.87 -4.75 -19.48
N GLY A 2 5.55 -4.82 -19.38
CA GLY A 2 4.83 -6.04 -19.73
C GLY A 2 3.41 -5.77 -20.23
N VAL A 3 2.92 -6.68 -21.06
CA VAL A 3 1.54 -6.72 -21.53
C VAL A 3 0.72 -7.45 -20.47
N GLY A 4 -0.03 -6.71 -19.65
CA GLY A 4 -0.98 -7.28 -18.70
C GLY A 4 -2.27 -7.75 -19.38
N ALA A 5 -3.13 -8.48 -18.65
CA ALA A 5 -4.37 -9.06 -19.20
C ALA A 5 -5.27 -8.05 -19.94
N ALA A 6 -5.40 -6.82 -19.42
CA ALA A 6 -6.18 -5.77 -20.07
C ALA A 6 -5.54 -5.28 -21.39
N ALA A 7 -4.21 -5.18 -21.44
CA ALA A 7 -3.48 -4.82 -22.66
C ALA A 7 -3.56 -5.96 -23.69
N ALA A 8 -3.42 -7.21 -23.25
CA ALA A 8 -3.56 -8.39 -24.10
C ALA A 8 -4.96 -8.49 -24.71
N ALA A 9 -6.02 -8.22 -23.95
CA ALA A 9 -7.39 -8.20 -24.46
C ALA A 9 -7.58 -7.16 -25.58
N LYS A 10 -7.03 -5.94 -25.41
CA LYS A 10 -7.07 -4.89 -26.44
C LYS A 10 -6.32 -5.28 -27.72
N LEU A 11 -5.15 -5.90 -27.58
CA LEU A 11 -4.36 -6.38 -28.72
C LEU A 11 -5.07 -7.54 -29.44
N LYS A 12 -5.65 -8.48 -28.69
CA LYS A 12 -6.42 -9.58 -29.25
C LYS A 12 -7.63 -9.10 -30.04
N ALA A 13 -8.30 -8.04 -29.58
CA ALA A 13 -9.42 -7.42 -30.29
C ALA A 13 -9.04 -6.89 -31.69
N ILE A 14 -7.77 -6.56 -31.91
CA ILE A 14 -7.23 -6.15 -33.23
C ILE A 14 -6.40 -7.25 -33.90
N ARG A 15 -6.53 -8.51 -33.45
CA ARG A 15 -5.82 -9.70 -33.97
C ARG A 15 -4.30 -9.64 -33.86
N VAL A 16 -3.78 -8.90 -32.88
CA VAL A 16 -2.35 -8.92 -32.52
C VAL A 16 -2.17 -9.90 -31.38
N GLU A 17 -1.61 -11.08 -31.70
CA GLU A 17 -1.39 -12.18 -30.75
C GLU A 17 0.09 -12.53 -30.59
N THR A 18 0.95 -12.06 -31.49
CA THR A 18 2.39 -12.33 -31.48
C THR A 18 3.21 -11.06 -31.29
N VAL A 19 4.43 -11.23 -30.75
CA VAL A 19 5.39 -10.13 -30.62
C VAL A 19 5.77 -9.54 -31.99
N GLY A 20 5.85 -10.37 -33.03
CA GLY A 20 6.11 -9.91 -34.40
C GLY A 20 5.03 -8.99 -34.94
N GLN A 21 3.75 -9.32 -34.70
CA GLN A 21 2.62 -8.45 -35.07
C GLN A 21 2.62 -7.15 -34.27
N LEU A 22 2.97 -7.21 -32.98
CA LEU A 22 3.08 -6.01 -32.15
C LEU A 22 4.21 -5.10 -32.63
N ARG A 23 5.36 -5.66 -33.00
CA ARG A 23 6.50 -4.94 -33.59
C ARG A 23 6.13 -4.23 -34.89
N ALA A 24 5.28 -4.86 -35.72
CA ALA A 24 4.81 -4.33 -36.99
C ALA A 24 3.70 -3.28 -36.86
N LEU A 25 3.15 -3.08 -35.65
CA LEU A 25 2.11 -2.09 -35.42
C LEU A 25 2.69 -0.67 -35.49
N GLU A 26 1.94 0.26 -36.07
CA GLU A 26 2.35 1.67 -36.09
C GLU A 26 2.48 2.22 -34.63
N PRO A 27 3.59 2.89 -34.27
CA PRO A 27 3.81 3.39 -32.91
C PRO A 27 2.67 4.27 -32.37
N LYS A 28 2.11 5.14 -33.22
CA LYS A 28 0.95 5.98 -32.86
C LYS A 28 -0.28 5.15 -32.50
N ARG A 29 -0.53 4.07 -33.23
CA ARG A 29 -1.63 3.13 -32.97
C ARG A 29 -1.38 2.36 -31.67
N GLY A 30 -0.14 1.97 -31.41
CA GLY A 30 0.30 1.46 -30.11
C GLY A 30 0.02 2.44 -28.96
N ARG A 31 0.32 3.74 -29.14
CA ARG A 31 0.04 4.79 -28.16
C ARG A 31 -1.45 4.90 -27.83
N GLN A 32 -2.29 4.90 -28.86
CA GLN A 32 -3.74 5.03 -28.68
C GLN A 32 -4.33 3.84 -27.91
N LEU A 33 -3.86 2.63 -28.19
CA LEU A 33 -4.39 1.40 -27.57
C LEU A 33 -3.83 1.16 -26.16
N LEU A 34 -2.52 1.40 -25.99
CA LEU A 34 -1.73 0.94 -24.86
C LEU A 34 -0.98 2.08 -24.14
N THR A 35 -1.31 3.33 -24.42
CA THR A 35 -0.65 4.56 -23.92
C THR A 35 0.81 4.71 -24.39
N VAL A 36 1.53 5.73 -23.91
CA VAL A 36 2.95 5.95 -24.22
C VAL A 36 3.81 4.70 -23.93
N VAL A 37 3.37 3.84 -23.02
CA VAL A 37 4.01 2.56 -22.72
C VAL A 37 4.01 1.62 -23.93
N GLY A 38 2.91 1.54 -24.67
CA GLY A 38 2.82 0.71 -25.86
C GLY A 38 3.64 1.24 -27.03
N GLU A 39 3.67 2.56 -27.20
CA GLU A 39 4.51 3.23 -28.19
C GLU A 39 6.00 2.92 -27.94
N ARG A 40 6.46 3.13 -26.69
CA ARG A 40 7.82 2.78 -26.27
C ARG A 40 8.12 1.30 -26.47
N MET A 41 7.17 0.42 -26.19
CA MET A 41 7.33 -1.02 -26.40
C MET A 41 7.55 -1.37 -27.88
N ILE A 42 6.81 -0.74 -28.80
CA ILE A 42 7.01 -0.93 -30.25
C ILE A 42 8.38 -0.42 -30.68
N HIS A 43 8.81 0.73 -30.17
CA HIS A 43 10.14 1.27 -30.45
C HIS A 43 11.25 0.33 -29.94
N GLU A 44 11.15 -0.17 -28.71
CA GLU A 44 12.09 -1.15 -28.14
C GLU A 44 12.15 -2.44 -28.98
N LEU A 45 10.99 -2.97 -29.40
CA LEU A 45 10.91 -4.15 -30.28
C LEU A 45 11.52 -3.90 -31.67
N ASN A 46 11.64 -2.63 -32.08
CA ASN A 46 12.30 -2.21 -33.30
C ASN A 46 13.75 -1.73 -33.07
N GLY A 47 14.30 -1.95 -31.88
CA GLY A 47 15.70 -1.63 -31.54
C GLY A 47 15.95 -0.17 -31.17
N ILE A 48 14.90 0.63 -30.96
CA ILE A 48 15.00 2.01 -30.50
C ILE A 48 14.84 2.02 -28.99
N SER A 49 15.97 2.16 -28.28
CA SER A 49 15.99 2.24 -26.81
C SER A 49 15.25 3.49 -26.34
N CYS A 50 14.19 3.27 -25.58
CA CYS A 50 13.28 4.25 -25.00
C CYS A 50 13.31 4.25 -23.46
N LEU A 51 13.97 3.27 -22.86
CA LEU A 51 14.11 3.12 -21.42
C LEU A 51 15.57 3.33 -21.02
N ALA A 52 15.85 4.46 -20.38
CA ALA A 52 17.14 4.65 -19.73
C ALA A 52 17.26 3.68 -18.55
N LEU A 53 18.43 3.07 -18.40
CA LEU A 53 18.81 2.36 -17.17
C LEU A 53 18.87 3.41 -16.04
N GLU A 54 17.89 3.38 -15.14
CA GLU A 54 17.90 4.24 -13.95
C GLU A 54 19.07 3.83 -13.05
N SER A 55 20.07 4.71 -12.92
CA SER A 55 21.26 4.48 -12.08
C SER A 55 20.99 4.74 -10.59
N LEU A 56 19.94 5.49 -10.28
CA LEU A 56 19.47 5.76 -8.92
C LEU A 56 17.95 5.55 -8.86
N PRO A 57 17.44 4.78 -7.87
CA PRO A 57 16.01 4.63 -7.70
C PRO A 57 15.38 5.99 -7.37
N ALA A 58 14.33 6.37 -8.11
CA ALA A 58 13.56 7.57 -7.80
C ALA A 58 13.07 7.55 -6.34
N GLY A 59 13.05 8.71 -5.70
CA GLY A 59 12.58 8.87 -4.31
C GLY A 59 11.19 8.25 -4.09
N GLN A 60 10.93 7.79 -2.86
CA GLN A 60 9.68 7.10 -2.53
C GLN A 60 8.49 8.07 -2.68
N LYS A 61 7.66 7.84 -3.70
CA LYS A 61 6.51 8.71 -4.03
C LYS A 61 5.31 8.56 -3.08
N GLY A 62 5.32 7.52 -2.26
CA GLY A 62 4.24 7.24 -1.33
C GLY A 62 4.48 5.96 -0.53
N ILE A 63 3.78 5.85 0.60
CA ILE A 63 3.81 4.67 1.47
C ILE A 63 2.40 4.12 1.59
N ALA A 64 2.22 2.88 1.15
CA ALA A 64 0.95 2.17 1.31
C ALA A 64 1.08 1.02 2.32
N VAL A 65 0.09 0.89 3.17
CA VAL A 65 -0.15 -0.30 4.00
C VAL A 65 -1.59 -0.72 3.81
N THR A 66 -1.76 -1.84 3.09
CA THR A 66 -3.07 -2.35 2.71
C THR A 66 -3.10 -3.85 2.93
N ARG A 67 -4.24 -4.40 3.36
CA ARG A 67 -4.40 -5.84 3.59
C ARG A 67 -5.82 -6.27 3.26
N SER A 68 -5.95 -7.44 2.66
CA SER A 68 -7.23 -8.15 2.63
C SER A 68 -7.45 -8.81 3.99
N PHE A 69 -8.69 -8.76 4.46
CA PHE A 69 -9.09 -9.34 5.73
C PHE A 69 -9.26 -10.86 5.61
N GLY A 70 -8.94 -11.59 6.69
CA GLY A 70 -9.15 -13.04 6.75
C GLY A 70 -10.63 -13.44 6.84
N ARG A 71 -11.48 -12.50 7.27
CA ARG A 71 -12.94 -12.53 7.18
C ARG A 71 -13.43 -11.12 6.85
N PRO A 72 -14.59 -10.96 6.19
CA PRO A 72 -15.13 -9.63 5.97
C PRO A 72 -15.34 -8.87 7.29
N VAL A 73 -14.97 -7.59 7.30
CA VAL A 73 -15.20 -6.67 8.40
C VAL A 73 -16.57 -6.03 8.21
N THR A 74 -17.41 -6.13 9.25
CA THR A 74 -18.81 -5.69 9.23
C THR A 74 -19.17 -4.71 10.35
N SER A 75 -18.20 -4.36 11.20
CA SER A 75 -18.39 -3.34 12.24
C SER A 75 -17.37 -2.20 12.07
N LEU A 76 -17.81 -0.98 12.39
CA LEU A 76 -16.94 0.19 12.34
C LEU A 76 -15.76 0.05 13.31
N VAL A 77 -15.99 -0.49 14.49
CA VAL A 77 -14.94 -0.70 15.52
C VAL A 77 -13.80 -1.57 14.98
N GLU A 78 -14.13 -2.69 14.32
CA GLU A 78 -13.12 -3.55 13.71
C GLU A 78 -12.38 -2.85 12.57
N MET A 79 -13.10 -2.05 11.77
CA MET A 79 -12.49 -1.27 10.69
C MET A 79 -11.51 -0.21 11.23
N GLN A 80 -11.90 0.51 12.29
CA GLN A 80 -11.03 1.48 12.94
C GLN A 80 -9.78 0.82 13.54
N GLN A 81 -9.93 -0.33 14.21
CA GLN A 81 -8.78 -1.12 14.70
C GLN A 81 -7.85 -1.55 13.57
N ALA A 82 -8.41 -2.00 12.45
CA ALA A 82 -7.65 -2.38 11.27
C ALA A 82 -6.85 -1.22 10.68
N VAL A 83 -7.53 -0.09 10.46
CA VAL A 83 -6.91 1.09 9.89
C VAL A 83 -5.87 1.70 10.85
N ALA A 84 -6.11 1.68 12.17
CA ALA A 84 -5.13 2.05 13.18
C ALA A 84 -3.87 1.19 13.07
N ALA A 85 -4.01 -0.13 12.95
CA ALA A 85 -2.85 -1.02 12.76
C ALA A 85 -2.08 -0.73 11.46
N TYR A 86 -2.78 -0.32 10.40
CA TYR A 86 -2.15 0.05 9.14
C TYR A 86 -1.45 1.41 9.23
N ALA A 87 -2.04 2.38 9.91
CA ALA A 87 -1.46 3.68 10.20
C ALA A 87 -0.18 3.53 11.05
N THR A 88 -0.20 2.72 12.12
CA THR A 88 1.00 2.41 12.92
C THR A 88 2.14 1.89 12.03
N ARG A 89 1.82 0.94 11.15
CA ARG A 89 2.82 0.35 10.26
C ARG A 89 3.29 1.32 9.17
N ALA A 90 2.45 2.27 8.77
CA ALA A 90 2.81 3.32 7.81
C ALA A 90 3.76 4.32 8.47
N ALA A 91 3.50 4.70 9.72
CA ALA A 91 4.37 5.54 10.55
C ALA A 91 5.77 4.92 10.72
N GLU A 92 5.84 3.64 11.09
CA GLU A 92 7.11 2.89 11.17
C GLU A 92 7.86 2.83 9.83
N LYS A 93 7.15 2.88 8.68
CA LYS A 93 7.78 2.90 7.36
C LYS A 93 8.32 4.30 7.04
N LEU A 94 7.54 5.33 7.32
CA LEU A 94 7.92 6.74 7.16
C LEU A 94 9.23 7.02 7.90
N ARG A 95 9.26 6.72 9.21
CA ARG A 95 10.47 6.87 10.05
C ARG A 95 11.68 6.11 9.53
N ARG A 96 11.49 4.86 9.07
CA ARG A 96 12.58 4.06 8.49
C ARG A 96 13.16 4.63 7.21
N HIS A 97 12.38 5.42 6.49
CA HIS A 97 12.84 6.12 5.28
C HIS A 97 13.23 7.58 5.55
N GLY A 98 13.12 8.07 6.79
CA GLY A 98 13.35 9.47 7.13
C GLY A 98 12.38 10.43 6.45
N LEU A 99 11.12 10.00 6.27
CA LEU A 99 10.08 10.73 5.55
C LEU A 99 8.91 11.07 6.47
N CYS A 100 8.22 12.16 6.14
CA CYS A 100 6.95 12.59 6.73
C CYS A 100 5.89 12.69 5.62
N ALA A 101 4.62 12.48 5.96
CA ALA A 101 3.51 12.59 5.02
C ALA A 101 2.73 13.88 5.23
N VAL A 102 2.42 14.60 4.14
CA VAL A 102 1.56 15.79 4.17
C VAL A 102 0.08 15.41 3.98
N GLN A 103 -0.18 14.36 3.21
CA GLN A 103 -1.54 13.90 2.94
C GLN A 103 -1.61 12.38 2.77
N GLY A 104 -2.83 11.87 2.68
CA GLY A 104 -3.08 10.47 2.44
C GLY A 104 -4.52 10.15 2.11
N LEU A 105 -4.82 8.85 2.12
CA LEU A 105 -6.11 8.28 1.82
C LEU A 105 -6.29 7.02 2.65
N VAL A 106 -7.38 6.96 3.42
CA VAL A 106 -7.93 5.70 3.91
C VAL A 106 -8.93 5.20 2.88
N PHE A 107 -8.86 3.93 2.52
CA PHE A 107 -9.82 3.32 1.62
C PHE A 107 -10.23 1.94 2.12
N MET A 108 -11.43 1.53 1.73
CA MET A 108 -12.01 0.23 2.03
C MET A 108 -12.93 -0.20 0.90
N HIS A 109 -12.96 -1.51 0.62
CA HIS A 109 -13.85 -2.04 -0.41
C HIS A 109 -14.31 -3.46 -0.11
N THR A 110 -15.46 -3.83 -0.67
CA THR A 110 -16.01 -5.19 -0.61
C THR A 110 -15.29 -6.10 -1.60
N ASN A 111 -15.68 -7.37 -1.68
CA ASN A 111 -15.14 -8.30 -2.66
C ASN A 111 -16.05 -8.33 -3.90
N LYS A 112 -15.49 -8.11 -5.09
CA LYS A 112 -16.26 -8.18 -6.35
C LYS A 112 -16.55 -9.62 -6.83
N PHE A 113 -15.95 -10.63 -6.19
CA PHE A 113 -15.96 -12.02 -6.66
C PHE A 113 -16.81 -12.97 -5.82
N ASN A 114 -17.44 -12.51 -4.74
CA ASN A 114 -18.20 -13.37 -3.82
C ASN A 114 -19.72 -13.08 -3.83
N GLY A 115 -20.22 -12.35 -4.83
CA GLY A 115 -21.63 -11.98 -4.95
C GLY A 115 -22.10 -10.88 -4.00
N ASP A 116 -21.23 -10.34 -3.14
CA ASP A 116 -21.57 -9.16 -2.33
C ASP A 116 -21.74 -7.92 -3.23
N THR A 117 -22.58 -6.98 -2.81
CA THR A 117 -22.72 -5.68 -3.47
C THR A 117 -21.35 -4.98 -3.51
N TRP A 118 -20.89 -4.65 -4.71
CA TRP A 118 -19.63 -3.95 -4.88
C TRP A 118 -19.73 -2.55 -4.27
N SER A 119 -18.80 -2.23 -3.38
CA SER A 119 -18.65 -0.91 -2.79
C SER A 119 -17.16 -0.62 -2.60
N HIS A 120 -16.79 0.60 -2.96
CA HIS A 120 -15.46 1.14 -2.76
C HIS A 120 -15.62 2.55 -2.20
N THR A 121 -15.14 2.77 -0.99
CA THR A 121 -15.18 4.06 -0.31
C THR A 121 -13.80 4.44 0.18
N GLY A 122 -13.58 5.72 0.35
CA GLY A 122 -12.36 6.24 0.92
C GLY A 122 -12.53 7.69 1.33
N GLN A 123 -11.64 8.13 2.21
CA GLN A 123 -11.61 9.48 2.75
C GLN A 123 -10.17 9.96 2.77
N ALA A 124 -9.95 11.16 2.24
CA ALA A 124 -8.64 11.80 2.22
C ALA A 124 -8.22 12.20 3.64
N LEU A 125 -6.91 12.15 3.86
CA LEU A 125 -6.23 12.64 5.05
C LEU A 125 -5.42 13.87 4.64
N ALA A 126 -5.46 14.91 5.46
CA ALA A 126 -4.60 16.06 5.33
C ALA A 126 -4.03 16.38 6.72
N PHE A 127 -2.73 16.61 6.78
CA PHE A 127 -2.05 16.99 8.01
C PHE A 127 -1.65 18.45 7.92
N LEU A 128 -1.86 19.20 9.01
CA LEU A 128 -1.48 20.61 9.06
C LEU A 128 0.03 20.78 8.88
N GLU A 129 0.79 19.85 9.45
CA GLU A 129 2.24 19.74 9.32
C GLU A 129 2.58 18.34 8.79
N PRO A 130 3.62 18.19 7.95
CA PRO A 130 4.08 16.88 7.55
C PRO A 130 4.41 16.04 8.79
N THR A 131 3.84 14.84 8.88
CA THR A 131 3.95 14.01 10.09
C THR A 131 4.36 12.58 9.78
N ASP A 132 5.15 12.01 10.69
CA ASP A 132 5.37 10.57 10.82
C ASP A 132 4.91 10.06 12.20
N ASP A 133 4.18 10.88 12.98
CA ASP A 133 3.74 10.53 14.33
C ASP A 133 2.69 9.43 14.28
N THR A 134 2.93 8.37 15.05
CA THR A 134 2.07 7.18 15.04
C THR A 134 0.64 7.50 15.49
N LEU A 135 0.48 8.33 16.53
CA LEU A 135 -0.82 8.59 17.13
C LEU A 135 -1.63 9.62 16.31
N GLU A 136 -0.98 10.61 15.71
CA GLU A 136 -1.60 11.56 14.78
C GLU A 136 -2.11 10.84 13.54
N LEU A 137 -1.29 9.94 12.96
CA LEU A 137 -1.71 9.10 11.83
C LEU A 137 -2.86 8.16 12.20
N ILE A 138 -2.86 7.56 13.39
CA ILE A 138 -3.98 6.73 13.86
C ILE A 138 -5.24 7.56 14.01
N ALA A 139 -5.17 8.71 14.68
CA ALA A 139 -6.34 9.56 14.91
C ALA A 139 -7.01 9.94 13.58
N ALA A 140 -6.25 10.52 12.66
CA ALA A 140 -6.74 10.92 11.35
C ALA A 140 -7.29 9.73 10.55
N ALA A 141 -6.59 8.58 10.57
CA ALA A 141 -7.02 7.42 9.81
C ALA A 141 -8.29 6.76 10.38
N THR A 142 -8.47 6.74 11.70
CA THR A 142 -9.68 6.21 12.34
C THR A 142 -10.90 7.10 12.14
N GLU A 143 -10.70 8.42 12.11
CA GLU A 143 -11.75 9.39 11.76
C GLU A 143 -12.14 9.24 10.29
N ALA A 144 -11.16 9.20 9.39
CA ALA A 144 -11.41 8.99 7.97
C ALA A 144 -12.10 7.65 7.68
N ALA A 145 -11.74 6.59 8.42
CA ALA A 145 -12.45 5.32 8.34
C ALA A 145 -13.91 5.44 8.77
N ALA A 146 -14.22 6.22 9.80
CA ALA A 146 -15.59 6.48 10.24
C ALA A 146 -16.38 7.27 9.18
N SER A 147 -15.78 8.30 8.59
CA SER A 147 -16.43 9.09 7.53
C SER A 147 -16.68 8.28 6.25
N ALA A 148 -15.75 7.39 5.87
CA ALA A 148 -15.88 6.52 4.70
C ALA A 148 -16.76 5.28 4.93
N TRP A 149 -17.16 5.01 6.18
CA TRP A 149 -17.90 3.81 6.55
C TRP A 149 -19.33 3.84 6.02
N ARG A 150 -19.76 2.71 5.45
CA ARG A 150 -21.17 2.49 5.07
C ARG A 150 -21.66 1.22 5.72
N SER A 151 -22.75 1.31 6.47
CA SER A 151 -23.42 0.17 7.07
C SER A 151 -23.99 -0.78 6.00
N GLY A 152 -24.15 -2.06 6.37
CA GLY A 152 -24.68 -3.09 5.47
C GLY A 152 -23.67 -3.69 4.48
N TYR A 153 -22.43 -3.19 4.44
CA TYR A 153 -21.37 -3.75 3.59
C TYR A 153 -20.44 -4.69 4.35
N ARG A 154 -19.93 -5.69 3.61
CA ARG A 154 -18.97 -6.69 4.09
C ARG A 154 -17.61 -6.38 3.49
N TYR A 155 -16.86 -5.52 4.16
CA TYR A 155 -15.57 -5.05 3.63
C TYR A 155 -14.54 -6.17 3.63
N ALA A 156 -13.93 -6.42 2.48
CA ALA A 156 -12.96 -7.51 2.30
C ALA A 156 -11.51 -7.00 2.37
N LYS A 157 -11.30 -5.70 2.21
CA LYS A 157 -9.98 -5.07 2.24
C LYS A 157 -10.09 -3.62 2.68
N ALA A 158 -9.06 -3.17 3.37
CA ALA A 158 -8.83 -1.76 3.65
C ALA A 158 -7.33 -1.43 3.59
N GLY A 159 -7.02 -0.15 3.64
CA GLY A 159 -5.65 0.33 3.70
C GLY A 159 -5.55 1.82 3.90
N ILE A 160 -4.33 2.23 4.23
CA ILE A 160 -3.89 3.61 4.23
C ILE A 160 -2.82 3.79 3.15
N MET A 161 -2.89 4.90 2.44
CA MET A 161 -1.89 5.36 1.49
C MET A 161 -1.48 6.77 1.87
N LEU A 162 -0.19 7.00 2.08
CA LEU A 162 0.38 8.30 2.40
C LEU A 162 1.17 8.81 1.19
N THR A 163 0.98 10.07 0.86
CA THR A 163 1.51 10.74 -0.34
C THR A 163 2.04 12.13 0.02
N GLU A 164 2.67 12.80 -0.94
CA GLU A 164 3.43 14.04 -0.69
C GLU A 164 4.41 13.84 0.44
N LEU A 165 5.34 12.92 0.22
CA LEU A 165 6.35 12.57 1.21
C LEU A 165 7.47 13.60 1.16
N VAL A 166 7.82 14.14 2.31
CA VAL A 166 8.92 15.10 2.48
C VAL A 166 9.97 14.52 3.42
N PRO A 167 11.27 14.77 3.21
CA PRO A 167 12.29 14.40 4.18
C PRO A 167 12.06 15.05 5.53
N ILE A 168 12.23 14.30 6.63
CA ILE A 168 12.06 14.82 8.00
C ILE A 168 12.92 16.08 8.27
N MET A 169 14.12 16.13 7.70
CA MET A 169 15.04 17.28 7.82
C MET A 169 14.54 18.56 7.14
N MET A 170 13.50 18.47 6.28
CA MET A 170 12.87 19.61 5.61
C MET A 170 11.57 20.04 6.29
N VAL A 171 11.15 19.36 7.37
CA VAL A 171 9.94 19.71 8.10
C VAL A 171 10.24 20.90 9.00
N GLN A 172 9.54 22.00 8.77
CA GLN A 172 9.61 23.18 9.62
C GLN A 172 8.73 22.98 10.85
N THR A 173 9.28 23.23 12.03
CA THR A 173 8.51 23.26 13.28
C THR A 173 7.62 24.50 13.31
N SER A 174 6.37 24.31 13.72
CA SER A 174 5.45 25.43 13.90
C SER A 174 5.71 26.15 15.22
N LEU A 175 5.69 27.48 15.16
CA LEU A 175 5.76 28.34 16.34
C LEU A 175 4.53 28.17 17.26
N LEU A 176 3.41 27.71 16.70
CA LEU A 176 2.13 27.52 17.39
C LEU A 176 1.81 26.04 17.59
N ALA A 177 2.84 25.18 17.62
CA ALA A 177 2.65 23.76 17.81
C ALA A 177 1.97 23.49 19.17
N VAL A 178 0.83 22.80 19.12
CA VAL A 178 0.08 22.36 20.31
C VAL A 178 0.68 21.08 20.90
N ILE A 179 1.52 20.38 20.11
CA ILE A 179 2.13 19.10 20.46
C ILE A 179 3.64 19.29 20.57
N ASP A 180 4.22 18.78 21.66
CA ASP A 180 5.68 18.64 21.78
C ASP A 180 6.17 17.57 20.79
N ARG A 181 6.76 18.03 19.69
CA ARG A 181 7.23 17.16 18.60
C ARG A 181 8.47 16.35 19.00
N ASP A 182 9.30 16.87 19.90
CA ASP A 182 10.52 16.19 20.35
C ASP A 182 10.18 15.02 21.28
N GLU A 183 9.25 15.25 22.22
CA GLU A 183 8.72 14.20 23.09
C GLU A 183 8.06 13.08 22.26
N ARG A 184 7.21 13.46 21.29
CA ARG A 184 6.55 12.52 20.39
C ARG A 184 7.54 11.73 19.54
N ALA A 185 8.56 12.39 19.00
CA ALA A 185 9.61 11.72 18.25
C ALA A 185 10.35 10.70 19.12
N ALA A 186 10.75 11.08 20.34
CA ALA A 186 11.42 10.19 21.28
C ALA A 186 10.55 8.96 21.63
N LEU A 187 9.26 9.16 21.90
CA LEU A 187 8.31 8.08 22.16
C LEU A 187 8.21 7.12 20.96
N ASN A 188 7.99 7.64 19.76
CA ASN A 188 7.84 6.84 18.55
C ASN A 188 9.12 6.04 18.24
N ILE A 189 10.30 6.64 18.41
CA ILE A 189 11.59 5.97 18.23
C ILE A 189 11.76 4.85 19.26
N ALA A 190 11.42 5.09 20.52
CA ALA A 190 11.51 4.08 21.57
C ALA A 190 10.57 2.89 21.29
N MET A 191 9.32 3.17 20.90
CA MET A 191 8.35 2.14 20.52
C MET A 191 8.87 1.29 19.34
N ASP A 192 9.39 1.94 18.29
CA ASP A 192 9.93 1.25 17.13
C ASP A 192 11.15 0.39 17.47
N ALA A 193 12.02 0.86 18.38
CA ALA A 193 13.18 0.13 18.84
C ALA A 193 12.80 -1.13 19.62
N VAL A 194 11.81 -1.04 20.51
CA VAL A 194 11.28 -2.21 21.24
C VAL A 194 10.69 -3.23 20.27
N ASN A 195 9.83 -2.79 19.34
CA ASN A 195 9.23 -3.66 18.33
C ASN A 195 10.26 -4.28 17.37
N ARG A 196 11.38 -3.60 17.12
CA ARG A 196 12.48 -4.17 16.32
C ARG A 196 13.25 -5.24 17.08
N ARG A 197 13.47 -5.03 18.38
CA ARG A 197 14.27 -5.93 19.23
C ARG A 197 13.50 -7.17 19.68
N PHE A 198 12.27 -7.00 20.13
CA PHE A 198 11.48 -8.06 20.78
C PHE A 198 10.44 -8.71 19.88
N GLY A 199 10.33 -8.22 18.64
CA GLY A 199 9.39 -8.72 17.67
C GLY A 199 8.29 -7.73 17.35
N ARG A 200 7.70 -7.92 16.17
CA ARG A 200 6.69 -7.00 15.66
C ARG A 200 5.44 -7.07 16.54
N ASN A 201 4.85 -5.90 16.81
CA ASN A 201 3.65 -5.73 17.64
C ASN A 201 3.86 -6.14 19.12
N THR A 202 5.08 -6.09 19.65
CA THR A 202 5.32 -6.24 21.10
C THR A 202 4.70 -5.09 21.88
N LEU A 203 4.90 -3.85 21.42
CA LEU A 203 4.20 -2.66 21.87
C LEU A 203 3.31 -2.13 20.75
N VAL A 204 2.03 -1.93 21.08
CA VAL A 204 1.06 -1.39 20.13
C VAL A 204 0.20 -0.33 20.81
N PRO A 205 -0.17 0.74 20.11
CA PRO A 205 -1.23 1.64 20.56
C PRO A 205 -2.52 0.87 20.81
N ALA A 206 -3.22 1.18 21.91
CA ALA A 206 -4.46 0.49 22.29
C ALA A 206 -5.54 0.54 21.20
N ALA A 207 -5.53 1.58 20.36
CA ALA A 207 -6.42 1.74 19.20
C ALA A 207 -6.36 0.59 18.19
N MET A 208 -5.26 -0.18 18.15
CA MET A 208 -5.15 -1.37 17.28
C MET A 208 -6.00 -2.55 17.76
N GLY A 209 -6.49 -2.52 19.01
CA GLY A 209 -7.13 -3.66 19.66
C GLY A 209 -6.13 -4.75 20.06
N LEU A 210 -6.53 -5.61 21.00
CA LEU A 210 -5.64 -6.64 21.58
C LEU A 210 -5.68 -7.97 20.81
N LYS A 211 -6.81 -8.29 20.16
CA LYS A 211 -7.02 -9.54 19.41
C LYS A 211 -7.75 -9.28 18.09
N PRO A 212 -7.03 -8.88 17.03
CA PRO A 212 -7.64 -8.57 15.74
C PRO A 212 -8.08 -9.85 15.02
N SER A 213 -9.38 -10.15 15.12
CA SER A 213 -10.02 -11.30 14.48
C SER A 213 -10.22 -11.14 12.96
N TRP A 214 -9.95 -9.94 12.43
CA TRP A 214 -9.95 -9.60 10.99
C TRP A 214 -8.59 -9.83 10.32
N SER A 215 -7.57 -10.24 11.06
CA SER A 215 -6.20 -10.45 10.56
C SER A 215 -6.16 -11.32 9.30
N THR A 216 -5.24 -10.99 8.40
CA THR A 216 -5.07 -11.72 7.13
C THR A 216 -4.70 -13.17 7.41
N LYS A 217 -5.41 -14.10 6.77
CA LYS A 217 -5.09 -15.53 6.80
C LYS A 217 -4.10 -15.89 5.71
N PHE A 218 -3.19 -16.81 6.02
CA PHE A 218 -2.15 -17.29 5.11
C PHE A 218 -2.31 -18.80 4.82
N ASP A 219 -3.53 -19.33 4.92
CA ASP A 219 -3.83 -20.77 4.86
C ASP A 219 -3.47 -21.43 3.50
N ARG A 220 -3.32 -20.62 2.44
CA ARG A 220 -2.90 -21.06 1.09
C ARG A 220 -1.48 -20.64 0.75
N LYS A 221 -0.65 -20.29 1.74
CA LYS A 221 0.75 -19.97 1.52
C LYS A 221 1.49 -21.25 1.11
N SER A 222 2.30 -21.17 0.06
CA SER A 222 3.25 -22.22 -0.26
C SER A 222 4.25 -22.39 0.89
N ARG A 223 4.79 -23.60 1.03
CA ARG A 223 5.84 -23.90 2.01
C ARG A 223 7.03 -22.95 1.85
N CYS A 224 7.65 -22.62 2.97
CA CYS A 224 8.75 -21.70 3.12
C CYS A 224 10.09 -22.39 2.81
N PHE A 225 10.19 -23.01 1.64
CA PHE A 225 11.32 -23.88 1.26
C PHE A 225 12.71 -23.25 1.48
N THR A 226 12.84 -21.93 1.33
CA THR A 226 14.13 -21.24 1.42
C THR A 226 14.37 -20.57 2.78
N THR A 227 13.38 -20.54 3.67
CA THR A 227 13.44 -19.73 4.92
C THR A 227 13.06 -20.50 6.18
N ARG A 228 12.57 -21.74 6.06
CA ARG A 228 12.34 -22.63 7.21
C ARG A 228 12.83 -24.03 6.88
N TRP A 229 13.74 -24.51 7.70
CA TRP A 229 14.32 -25.85 7.59
C TRP A 229 13.26 -26.95 7.66
N ASP A 230 12.28 -26.82 8.55
CA ASP A 230 11.22 -27.82 8.75
C ASP A 230 10.22 -27.90 7.58
N GLU A 231 10.25 -26.93 6.66
CA GLU A 231 9.37 -26.90 5.50
C GLU A 231 10.08 -27.30 4.20
N LEU A 232 11.34 -27.76 4.28
CA LEU A 232 12.11 -28.25 3.13
C LEU A 232 11.44 -29.46 2.46
N PRO A 233 11.59 -29.65 1.14
CA PRO A 233 11.15 -30.86 0.46
C PRO A 233 11.90 -32.07 1.05
N GLN A 234 11.15 -33.07 1.53
CA GLN A 234 11.73 -34.34 1.96
C GLN A 234 11.76 -35.29 0.76
N VAL A 235 12.91 -35.91 0.52
CA VAL A 235 13.03 -36.95 -0.50
C VAL A 235 12.47 -38.24 0.11
N ALA A 236 11.45 -38.81 -0.52
CA ALA A 236 10.95 -40.13 -0.15
C ALA A 236 11.96 -41.19 -0.62
N ALA A 237 12.33 -42.10 0.27
CA ALA A 237 13.17 -43.26 -0.03
C ALA A 237 12.40 -44.35 -0.77
#